data_AF-A0A7S2HRD1-F1
#
_entry.id   AF-A0A7S2HRD1-F1
#
_cell.length_a   1.000
_cell.length_b   1.000
_cell.length_c   1.000
_cell.angle_alpha   90.00
_cell.angle_beta   90.00
_cell.angle_gamma   90.00
#
_symmetry.space_group_name_H-M   'P 1'
#
loop_
_entity.id
_entity.type
_entity.pdbx_description
1 polymer ?
#
loop_
_entity_poly.entity_id
_entity_poly.type
_entity_poly.pdbx_seq_one_letter_code
_entity_poly.pdbx_strand_id
1 'polypeptide(L)'
;EMVLAAGEYHLGAKGTQWHIKNVGFQAPFVLKLGEGGQLAKQTDLYLEVFPDGHWTMSSWDVAESKKLVAHSEGELEIGGEAASQAVCDLDAARARCDEEVVIERLYLPFSKIGFPL
;
A
#
# COMPACT_ATOMS: atom_id res chain seq x y z
N GLU A 1 -4.35 -1.05 1.64
CA GLU A 1 -5.44 -0.21 2.20
C GLU A 1 -6.37 0.44 1.18
N MET A 2 -6.00 1.51 0.46
CA MET A 2 -6.97 2.20 -0.43
C MET A 2 -7.61 1.27 -1.48
N VAL A 3 -6.82 0.40 -2.10
CA VAL A 3 -7.31 -0.63 -3.05
C VAL A 3 -8.21 -1.65 -2.36
N LEU A 4 -7.94 -1.98 -1.08
CA LEU A 4 -8.80 -2.86 -0.27
C LEU A 4 -10.18 -2.25 -0.08
N ALA A 5 -10.24 -1.00 0.41
CA ALA A 5 -11.49 -0.28 0.63
C ALA A 5 -12.28 -0.06 -0.67
N ALA A 6 -11.60 0.29 -1.76
CA ALA A 6 -12.24 0.47 -3.06
C ALA A 6 -12.72 -0.86 -3.66
N GLY A 7 -11.96 -1.94 -3.50
CA GLY A 7 -12.35 -3.27 -3.91
C GLY A 7 -13.59 -3.77 -3.17
N GLU A 8 -13.65 -3.61 -1.84
CA GLU A 8 -14.84 -3.94 -1.05
C GLU A 8 -16.10 -3.21 -1.54
N TYR A 9 -15.96 -1.90 -1.82
CA TYR A 9 -17.05 -1.08 -2.34
C TYR A 9 -17.45 -1.49 -3.76
N HIS A 10 -16.47 -1.65 -4.66
CA HIS A 10 -16.70 -1.97 -6.07
C HIS A 10 -17.29 -3.37 -6.27
N LEU A 11 -16.87 -4.34 -5.44
CA LEU A 11 -17.32 -5.72 -5.49
C LEU A 11 -18.60 -5.98 -4.68
N GLY A 12 -19.22 -4.94 -4.12
CA GLY A 12 -20.55 -5.01 -3.51
C GLY A 12 -20.60 -5.58 -2.09
N ALA A 13 -19.47 -5.65 -1.37
CA ALA A 13 -19.33 -5.94 0.05
C ALA A 13 -20.03 -7.20 0.62
N LYS A 14 -20.62 -8.08 -0.20
CA LYS A 14 -21.42 -9.23 0.27
C LYS A 14 -20.96 -10.55 -0.35
N GLY A 15 -20.16 -11.28 0.44
CA GLY A 15 -20.05 -12.73 0.31
C GLY A 15 -19.07 -13.25 -0.73
N THR A 16 -18.34 -12.38 -1.43
CA THR A 16 -17.38 -12.80 -2.45
C THR A 16 -15.96 -12.67 -1.90
N GLN A 17 -15.24 -13.79 -1.82
CA GLN A 17 -13.80 -13.78 -1.56
C GLN A 17 -13.09 -13.19 -2.79
N TRP A 18 -12.14 -12.30 -2.53
CA TRP A 18 -11.37 -11.62 -3.56
C TRP A 18 -9.98 -11.32 -3.01
N HIS A 19 -9.02 -11.12 -3.91
CA HIS A 19 -7.64 -10.79 -3.55
C HIS A 19 -7.02 -9.85 -4.59
N ILE A 20 -5.91 -9.22 -4.19
CA ILE A 20 -5.10 -8.39 -5.08
C ILE A 20 -3.94 -9.26 -5.61
N LYS A 21 -3.71 -9.26 -6.92
CA LYS A 21 -2.55 -9.90 -7.56
C LYS A 21 -1.70 -8.88 -8.31
N ASN A 22 -0.49 -9.33 -8.63
CA ASN A 22 0.41 -8.64 -9.57
C ASN A 22 0.68 -7.17 -9.19
N VAL A 23 0.86 -6.90 -7.89
CA VAL A 23 1.11 -5.55 -7.40
C VAL A 23 2.49 -5.07 -7.86
N GLY A 24 2.50 -4.07 -8.72
CA GLY A 24 3.70 -3.37 -9.17
C GLY A 24 3.85 -2.01 -8.48
N PHE A 25 5.09 -1.64 -8.14
CA PHE A 25 5.44 -0.29 -7.68
C PHE A 25 6.40 0.34 -8.67
N GLN A 26 6.01 1.47 -9.26
CA GLN A 26 6.76 2.14 -10.33
C GLN A 26 7.49 3.39 -9.84
N ALA A 27 6.83 4.19 -8.99
CA ALA A 27 7.38 5.45 -8.50
C ALA A 27 6.95 5.70 -7.05
N PRO A 28 7.86 6.10 -6.15
CA PRO A 28 7.49 6.46 -4.80
C PRO A 28 6.60 7.71 -4.81
N PHE A 29 5.57 7.72 -3.97
CA PHE A 29 4.79 8.92 -3.69
C PHE A 29 5.49 9.74 -2.61
N VAL A 30 5.99 10.93 -2.97
CA VAL A 30 6.78 11.78 -2.07
C VAL A 30 6.02 13.05 -1.75
N LEU A 31 5.60 13.17 -0.49
CA LEU A 31 5.02 14.39 0.06
C LEU A 31 6.14 15.29 0.58
N LYS A 32 6.38 16.40 -0.11
CA LYS A 32 7.37 17.39 0.32
C LYS A 32 6.74 18.41 1.26
N LEU A 33 7.35 18.62 2.41
CA LEU A 33 7.01 19.74 3.28
C LEU A 33 7.49 21.06 2.63
N GLY A 34 6.59 22.03 2.57
CA GLY A 34 6.86 23.41 2.22
C GLY A 34 7.05 24.26 3.48
N GLU A 35 7.01 25.58 3.29
CA GLU A 35 7.12 26.52 4.39
C GLU A 35 5.92 26.43 5.34
N GLY A 36 6.16 26.62 6.64
CA GLY A 36 5.11 26.63 7.65
C GLY A 36 4.45 25.27 7.94
N GLY A 37 5.10 24.16 7.58
CA GLY A 37 4.62 22.80 7.87
C GLY A 37 3.48 22.31 6.97
N GLN A 38 3.14 23.08 5.93
CA GLN A 38 2.20 22.67 4.89
C GLN A 38 2.89 21.83 3.82
N LEU A 39 2.11 21.12 2.99
CA LEU A 39 2.68 20.47 1.81
C LEU A 39 3.13 21.53 0.80
N ALA A 40 4.32 21.35 0.22
CA ALA A 40 4.86 22.22 -0.82
C ALA A 40 3.98 22.25 -2.08
N LYS A 41 3.26 21.16 -2.32
CA LYS A 41 2.24 21.03 -3.35
C LYS A 41 1.07 20.22 -2.80
N GLN A 42 -0.14 20.74 -2.93
CA GLN A 42 -1.36 19.98 -2.65
C GLN A 42 -1.48 18.87 -3.70
N THR A 43 -1.51 17.62 -3.26
CA THR A 43 -1.54 16.45 -4.14
C THR A 43 -2.38 15.38 -3.50
N ASP A 44 -3.38 14.93 -4.25
CA ASP A 44 -4.25 13.84 -3.83
C ASP A 44 -3.78 12.51 -4.43
N LEU A 45 -4.27 11.42 -3.86
CA LEU A 45 -4.17 10.09 -4.46
C LEU A 45 -5.45 9.80 -5.24
N TYR A 46 -5.29 9.35 -6.47
CA TYR A 46 -6.35 9.02 -7.39
C TYR A 46 -6.27 7.53 -7.74
N LEU A 47 -7.31 6.79 -7.34
CA LEU A 47 -7.44 5.36 -7.59
C LEU A 47 -8.46 5.13 -8.70
N GLU A 48 -8.02 4.46 -9.76
CA GLU A 48 -8.91 3.92 -10.77
C GLU A 48 -9.03 2.41 -10.59
N VAL A 49 -10.26 1.93 -10.65
CA VAL A 49 -10.58 0.50 -10.76
C VAL A 49 -11.34 0.31 -12.06
N PHE A 50 -10.77 -0.48 -12.96
CA PHE A 50 -11.32 -0.74 -14.27
C PHE A 50 -12.30 -1.92 -14.21
N PRO A 51 -13.27 -2.02 -15.15
CA PRO A 51 -14.25 -3.10 -15.15
C PRO A 51 -13.67 -4.51 -15.28
N ASP A 52 -12.46 -4.65 -15.82
CA ASP A 52 -11.71 -5.90 -15.94
C ASP A 52 -10.95 -6.29 -14.65
N GLY A 53 -11.03 -5.47 -13.61
CA GLY A 53 -10.35 -5.68 -12.34
C GLY A 53 -8.95 -5.07 -12.28
N HIS A 54 -8.41 -4.52 -13.38
CA HIS A 54 -7.17 -3.76 -13.30
C HIS A 54 -7.36 -2.53 -12.39
N TRP A 55 -6.32 -2.11 -11.69
CA TRP A 55 -6.34 -0.88 -10.92
C TRP A 55 -5.03 -0.11 -11.04
N THR A 56 -5.12 1.21 -10.91
CA THR A 56 -3.95 2.09 -10.93
C THR A 56 -4.10 3.17 -9.87
N MET A 57 -3.05 3.37 -9.08
CA MET A 57 -2.94 4.44 -8.10
C MET A 57 -2.00 5.51 -8.64
N SER A 58 -2.49 6.74 -8.78
CA SER A 58 -1.74 7.88 -9.30
C SER A 58 -1.79 9.08 -8.37
N SER A 59 -0.81 9.97 -8.47
CA SER A 59 -0.91 11.30 -7.89
C SER A 59 -1.81 12.20 -8.75
N TRP A 60 -2.57 13.07 -8.09
CA TRP A 60 -3.48 14.03 -8.70
C TRP A 60 -3.15 15.45 -8.27
N ASP A 61 -2.97 16.32 -9.24
CA ASP A 61 -2.81 17.75 -9.01
C ASP A 61 -4.18 18.39 -8.82
N VAL A 62 -4.44 18.84 -7.59
CA VAL A 62 -5.71 19.49 -7.25
C VAL A 62 -5.87 20.84 -7.96
N ALA A 63 -4.78 21.61 -8.11
CA ALA A 63 -4.82 22.94 -8.71
C ALA A 63 -5.02 22.86 -10.23
N GLU A 64 -4.36 21.90 -10.87
CA GLU A 64 -4.40 21.73 -12.33
C GLU A 64 -5.44 20.70 -12.79
N SER A 65 -6.14 20.04 -11.86
CA SER A 65 -7.13 18.99 -12.13
C SER A 65 -6.61 17.94 -13.12
N LYS A 66 -5.41 17.42 -12.87
CA LYS A 66 -4.76 16.45 -13.76
C LYS A 66 -4.03 15.35 -13.02
N LYS A 67 -3.98 14.18 -13.65
CA LYS A 67 -3.16 13.04 -13.21
C LYS A 67 -1.69 13.35 -13.47
N LEU A 68 -0.84 13.03 -12.50
CA LEU A 68 0.60 13.29 -12.55
C LEU A 68 1.38 12.03 -12.86
N VAL A 69 1.54 11.14 -11.88
CA VAL A 69 2.40 9.95 -11.97
C VAL A 69 1.68 8.74 -11.42
N ALA A 70 1.76 7.61 -12.11
CA ALA A 70 1.34 6.32 -11.60
C ALA A 70 2.39 5.78 -10.61
N HIS A 71 1.94 5.41 -9.41
CA HIS A 71 2.78 4.95 -8.32
C HIS A 71 2.75 3.43 -8.19
N SER A 72 1.58 2.85 -8.38
CA SER A 72 1.38 1.41 -8.29
C SER A 72 0.18 0.97 -9.12
N GLU A 73 0.22 -0.28 -9.54
CA GLU A 73 -0.82 -0.93 -10.34
C GLU A 73 -0.95 -2.40 -9.93
N GLY A 74 -2.03 -3.04 -10.37
CA GLY A 74 -2.25 -4.46 -10.17
C GLY A 74 -3.65 -4.87 -10.60
N GLU A 75 -4.07 -6.03 -10.10
CA GLU A 75 -5.32 -6.66 -10.51
C GLU A 75 -6.16 -7.06 -9.29
N LEU A 76 -7.46 -6.88 -9.40
CA LEU A 76 -8.50 -7.42 -8.52
C LEU A 76 -9.05 -8.68 -9.17
N GLU A 77 -9.05 -9.79 -8.44
CA GLU A 77 -9.64 -11.03 -8.92
C GLU A 77 -10.71 -11.52 -7.96
N ILE A 78 -11.85 -11.89 -8.55
CA ILE A 78 -13.03 -12.40 -7.85
C ILE A 78 -12.99 -13.93 -7.90
N GLY A 79 -13.00 -14.57 -6.74
CA GLY A 79 -13.09 -16.02 -6.63
C GLY A 79 -11.76 -16.75 -6.45
N GLY A 80 -11.87 -18.05 -6.13
CA GLY A 80 -10.78 -18.95 -5.77
C GLY A 80 -10.74 -19.22 -4.27
N GLU A 81 -10.64 -20.49 -3.86
CA GLU A 81 -10.19 -20.82 -2.51
C GLU A 81 -8.96 -19.98 -2.24
N ALA A 82 -8.99 -19.16 -1.18
CA ALA A 82 -7.81 -18.46 -0.71
C ALA A 82 -6.69 -19.50 -0.63
N ALA A 83 -5.77 -19.50 -1.60
CA ALA A 83 -4.70 -20.48 -1.68
C ALA A 83 -4.10 -20.54 -0.29
N SER A 84 -4.31 -21.66 0.42
CA SER A 84 -4.29 -21.73 1.88
C SER A 84 -3.24 -20.76 2.39
N GLN A 85 -3.68 -19.59 2.89
CA GLN A 85 -2.75 -18.50 3.21
C GLN A 85 -1.65 -19.15 4.00
N ALA A 86 -0.40 -19.01 3.56
CA ALA A 86 0.72 -19.63 4.27
C ALA A 86 0.66 -19.07 5.70
N VAL A 87 0.13 -19.88 6.61
CA VAL A 87 -0.07 -19.45 7.99
C VAL A 87 1.32 -19.43 8.57
N CYS A 88 1.87 -18.23 8.72
CA CYS A 88 3.12 -18.05 9.43
C CYS A 88 2.84 -18.34 10.90
N ASP A 89 3.36 -19.45 11.40
CA ASP A 89 3.36 -19.73 12.83
C ASP A 89 4.29 -18.71 13.51
N LEU A 90 3.66 -17.69 14.11
CA LEU A 90 4.36 -16.61 14.81
C LEU A 90 5.12 -17.13 16.02
N ASP A 91 4.65 -18.21 16.66
CA ASP A 91 5.31 -18.78 17.84
C ASP A 91 6.54 -19.58 17.41
N ALA A 92 6.46 -20.35 16.31
CA ALA A 92 7.63 -20.97 15.70
C ALA A 92 8.62 -19.94 15.13
N ALA A 93 8.15 -18.77 14.66
CA ALA A 93 9.03 -17.66 14.29
C ALA A 93 9.74 -17.06 15.51
N ARG A 94 9.01 -16.78 16.59
CA ARG A 94 9.56 -16.25 17.85
C ARG A 94 10.55 -17.21 18.50
N ALA A 95 10.27 -18.51 18.48
CA ALA A 95 11.16 -19.52 19.05
C ALA A 95 12.53 -19.61 18.33
N ARG A 96 12.64 -19.08 17.10
CA ARG A 96 13.90 -18.97 16.35
C ARG A 96 14.64 -17.67 16.61
N CYS A 97 14.08 -16.75 17.39
CA CYS A 97 14.73 -15.50 17.75
C CYS A 97 15.46 -15.70 19.08
N ASP A 98 16.79 -15.65 19.04
CA ASP A 98 17.65 -15.91 20.22
C ASP A 98 17.66 -14.74 21.22
N GLU A 99 17.18 -13.55 20.82
CA GLU A 99 17.24 -12.33 21.63
C GLU A 99 15.92 -11.54 21.56
N GLU A 100 15.50 -11.01 22.72
CA GLU A 100 14.43 -10.03 22.81
C GLU A 100 14.94 -8.67 22.31
N VAL A 101 14.42 -8.21 21.17
CA VAL A 101 14.84 -6.94 20.58
C VAL A 101 13.93 -5.83 21.09
N VAL A 102 14.48 -4.92 21.90
CA VAL A 102 13.80 -3.69 22.31
C VAL A 102 13.48 -2.85 21.07
N ILE A 103 12.24 -2.35 20.95
CA ILE A 103 11.71 -1.70 19.74
C ILE A 103 12.63 -0.58 19.24
N GLU A 104 13.20 0.22 20.12
CA GLU A 104 14.11 1.32 19.77
C GLU A 104 15.37 0.82 19.06
N ARG A 105 15.86 -0.37 19.41
CA ARG A 105 17.01 -1.01 18.76
C ARG A 105 16.66 -1.55 17.38
N LEU A 106 15.40 -1.87 17.12
CA LEU A 106 14.92 -2.29 15.81
C LEU A 106 15.08 -1.16 14.78
N TYR A 107 14.74 0.08 15.15
CA TYR A 107 14.73 1.22 14.23
C TYR A 107 16.11 1.87 14.03
N LEU A 108 17.01 1.75 15.01
CA LEU A 108 18.36 2.35 14.96
C LEU A 108 19.17 2.02 13.69
N PRO A 109 19.22 0.77 13.20
CA PRO A 109 19.90 0.45 11.94
C PRO A 109 19.31 1.18 10.72
N PHE A 110 17.99 1.38 10.71
CA PHE A 110 17.28 1.99 9.57
C PHE A 110 17.51 3.50 9.46
N SER A 111 17.75 4.18 10.59
CA SER A 111 18.16 5.59 10.63
C SER A 111 19.40 5.88 9.79
N LYS A 112 20.34 4.92 9.70
CA LYS A 112 21.60 5.07 8.98
C LYS A 112 21.47 4.88 7.47
N ILE A 113 20.33 4.36 7.00
CA ILE A 113 20.05 4.11 5.59
C ILE A 113 18.88 4.96 5.06
N GLY A 114 18.51 6.02 5.79
CA GLY A 114 17.58 7.05 5.32
C GLY A 114 16.10 6.80 5.64
N PHE A 115 15.77 5.78 6.43
CA PHE A 115 14.44 5.73 7.04
C PHE A 115 14.39 6.68 8.24
N PRO A 116 13.49 7.68 8.24
CA PRO A 116 13.34 8.57 9.39
C PRO A 116 12.86 7.76 10.61
N LEU A 117 13.48 8.03 11.75
CA LEU A 117 13.02 7.59 13.08
C LEU A 117 11.76 8.35 13.47
#